data_AF-A0A522BXI7-F1
#
_entry.id   AF-A0A522BXI7-F1
#
_cell.length_a   1.000
_cell.length_b   1.000
_cell.length_c   1.000
_cell.angle_alpha   90.00
_cell.angle_beta   90.00
_cell.angle_gamma   90.00
#
_symmetry.space_group_name_H-M   'P 1'
#
loop_
_entity.id
_entity.type
_entity.pdbx_description
1 polymer ?
#
loop_
_entity_poly.entity_id
_entity_poly.type
_entity_poly.pdbx_seq_one_letter_code
_entity_poly.pdbx_strand_id
1 'polypeptide(L)'
;MTIREQTEDIERKTLHPKACLSSRSRGRARSEKEGQIRTCFQRDRDRIIHSKAFRRLKHKTQVFLAPTGDHYRTRLTHVLEVSQIARTIARALRLNEDLTEAIALGHDLGHTPFGHAGEAILREIHPGGFDHFKQSLRVVDFLEQKGKGLNLTHEVRNGIVKHSKGKGLIIPDIKSERAETLEGQVVRVSDIIAYVNHDLDDAIRAGVIKRTDIPKEITRVLGETHS
;
A
#
# COMPACT_ATOMS: atom_id res chain seq x y z
N MET A 1 -31.10 -5.31 -11.49
CA MET A 1 -29.66 -5.02 -11.50
C MET A 1 -29.36 -3.97 -10.43
N THR A 2 -28.52 -4.30 -9.46
CA THR A 2 -28.14 -3.42 -8.36
C THR A 2 -27.07 -2.40 -8.80
N ILE A 3 -26.81 -1.35 -8.01
CA ILE A 3 -25.76 -0.36 -8.30
C ILE A 3 -24.38 -1.04 -8.36
N ARG A 4 -24.13 -2.01 -7.45
CA ARG A 4 -22.91 -2.82 -7.47
C ARG A 4 -22.75 -3.56 -8.81
N GLU A 5 -23.80 -4.24 -9.26
CA GLU A 5 -23.77 -5.00 -10.52
C GLU A 5 -23.55 -4.09 -11.73
N GLN A 6 -24.12 -2.87 -11.72
CA GLN A 6 -23.87 -1.88 -12.76
C GLN A 6 -22.39 -1.48 -12.82
N THR A 7 -21.77 -1.22 -11.66
CA THR A 7 -20.33 -0.94 -11.56
C THR A 7 -19.50 -2.12 -12.08
N GLU A 8 -19.83 -3.35 -11.67
CA GLU A 8 -19.16 -4.57 -12.14
C GLU A 8 -19.23 -4.76 -13.67
N ASP A 9 -20.33 -4.35 -14.29
CA ASP A 9 -20.48 -4.38 -15.74
C ASP A 9 -19.73 -3.25 -16.44
N ILE A 10 -19.61 -2.06 -15.82
CA ILE A 10 -18.74 -0.98 -16.32
C ILE A 10 -17.28 -1.44 -16.29
N GLU A 11 -16.84 -2.05 -15.19
CA GLU A 11 -15.49 -2.61 -15.08
C GLU A 11 -15.21 -3.58 -16.24
N ARG A 12 -16.14 -4.49 -16.52
CA ARG A 12 -16.01 -5.51 -17.57
C ARG A 12 -15.86 -4.90 -18.98
N LYS A 13 -16.47 -3.75 -19.22
CA LYS A 13 -16.47 -3.06 -20.52
C LYS A 13 -15.30 -2.10 -20.71
N THR A 14 -14.77 -1.55 -19.62
CA THR A 14 -13.86 -0.39 -19.68
C THR A 14 -12.45 -0.67 -19.18
N LEU A 15 -12.26 -1.68 -18.32
CA LEU A 15 -10.94 -2.04 -17.84
C LEU A 15 -10.17 -2.86 -18.88
N HIS A 16 -8.84 -2.75 -18.80
CA HIS A 16 -7.92 -3.54 -19.61
C HIS A 16 -8.18 -5.05 -19.39
N PRO A 17 -8.04 -5.93 -20.40
CA PRO A 17 -8.33 -7.37 -20.26
C PRO A 17 -7.55 -8.11 -19.17
N LYS A 18 -6.40 -7.56 -18.76
CA LYS A 18 -5.57 -8.09 -17.65
C LYS A 18 -5.85 -7.45 -16.28
N ALA A 19 -6.76 -6.48 -16.22
CA ALA A 19 -7.19 -5.88 -14.96
C ALA A 19 -8.01 -6.88 -14.14
N CYS A 20 -7.97 -6.74 -12.81
CA CYS A 20 -8.77 -7.56 -11.93
C CYS A 20 -10.21 -7.02 -11.85
N LEU A 21 -11.18 -7.82 -12.28
CA LEU A 21 -12.61 -7.47 -12.15
C LEU A 21 -13.11 -7.84 -10.76
N SER A 22 -13.84 -6.94 -10.10
CA SER A 22 -14.42 -7.22 -8.78
C SER A 22 -15.42 -8.38 -8.82
N SER A 23 -16.15 -8.51 -9.93
CA SER A 23 -17.06 -9.65 -10.20
C SER A 23 -16.37 -11.00 -10.37
N ARG A 24 -15.04 -11.03 -10.53
CA ARG A 24 -14.23 -12.25 -10.65
C ARG A 24 -13.28 -12.45 -9.45
N SER A 25 -13.49 -11.72 -8.36
CA SER A 25 -12.73 -11.93 -7.13
C SER A 25 -12.88 -13.37 -6.64
N ARG A 26 -11.80 -13.94 -6.10
CA ARG A 26 -11.82 -15.22 -5.38
C ARG A 26 -12.57 -15.14 -4.05
N GLY A 27 -13.02 -13.94 -3.68
CA GLY A 27 -13.84 -13.70 -2.52
C GLY A 27 -13.04 -13.60 -1.23
N ARG A 28 -13.75 -13.81 -0.12
CA ARG A 28 -13.28 -13.63 1.25
C ARG A 28 -13.10 -14.98 1.93
N ALA A 29 -12.23 -15.05 2.94
CA ALA A 29 -12.03 -16.27 3.70
C ALA A 29 -13.31 -16.71 4.44
N ARG A 30 -14.09 -15.74 4.95
CA ARG A 30 -15.42 -16.00 5.49
C ARG A 30 -16.47 -15.44 4.55
N SER A 31 -17.44 -16.28 4.17
CA SER A 31 -18.54 -15.87 3.30
C SER A 31 -19.37 -14.76 3.95
N GLU A 32 -19.71 -13.76 3.16
CA GLU A 32 -20.58 -12.66 3.55
C GLU A 32 -21.51 -12.32 2.40
N LYS A 33 -22.72 -11.85 2.72
CA LYS A 33 -23.65 -11.36 1.70
C LYS A 33 -23.06 -10.15 0.99
N GLU A 34 -23.17 -10.13 -0.33
CA GLU A 34 -22.77 -8.96 -1.10
C GLU A 34 -23.74 -7.79 -0.93
N GLY A 35 -23.17 -6.59 -0.88
CA GLY A 35 -23.95 -5.35 -0.82
C GLY A 35 -24.64 -5.04 -2.14
N GLN A 36 -25.59 -4.11 -2.12
CA GLN A 36 -26.28 -3.66 -3.33
C GLN A 36 -25.58 -2.46 -4.00
N ILE A 37 -24.67 -1.78 -3.29
CA ILE A 37 -24.09 -0.50 -3.73
C ILE A 37 -22.61 -0.63 -4.11
N ARG A 38 -21.79 -1.17 -3.21
CA ARG A 38 -20.33 -1.19 -3.33
C ARG A 38 -19.83 -2.52 -3.87
N THR A 39 -18.81 -2.49 -4.73
CA THR A 39 -18.05 -3.67 -5.14
C THR A 39 -17.26 -4.25 -3.96
N CYS A 40 -16.76 -5.48 -4.11
CA CYS A 40 -16.00 -6.15 -3.04
C CYS A 40 -14.73 -5.36 -2.68
N PHE A 41 -14.06 -4.73 -3.65
CA PHE A 41 -12.84 -3.93 -3.43
C PHE A 41 -13.14 -2.56 -2.79
N GLN A 42 -14.24 -1.90 -3.16
CA GLN A 42 -14.71 -0.70 -2.47
C GLN A 42 -15.01 -0.98 -0.99
N ARG A 43 -15.64 -2.12 -0.70
CA ARG A 43 -15.87 -2.56 0.69
C ARG A 43 -14.56 -2.78 1.44
N ASP A 44 -13.55 -3.33 0.80
CA ASP A 44 -12.24 -3.57 1.41
C ASP A 44 -11.51 -2.28 1.74
N ARG A 45 -11.47 -1.34 0.79
CA ARG A 45 -10.95 0.01 1.01
C ARG A 45 -11.59 0.64 2.25
N ASP A 46 -12.92 0.63 2.31
CA ASP A 46 -13.66 1.27 3.39
C ASP A 46 -13.38 0.58 4.74
N ARG A 47 -13.24 -0.75 4.76
CA ARG A 47 -12.85 -1.50 5.98
C ARG A 47 -11.45 -1.11 6.48
N ILE A 48 -10.51 -0.92 5.56
CA ILE A 48 -9.14 -0.51 5.90
C ILE A 48 -9.15 0.90 6.49
N ILE A 49 -9.78 1.87 5.81
CA ILE A 49 -9.84 3.27 6.25
C ILE A 49 -10.44 3.40 7.66
N HIS A 50 -11.48 2.62 7.96
CA HIS A 50 -12.15 2.66 9.27
C HIS A 50 -11.48 1.81 10.36
N SER A 51 -10.41 1.08 10.03
CA SER A 51 -9.70 0.22 10.99
C SER A 51 -8.92 1.04 12.03
N LYS A 52 -8.70 0.45 13.22
CA LYS A 52 -7.88 1.10 14.24
C LYS A 52 -6.41 1.16 13.82
N ALA A 53 -5.91 0.13 13.15
CA ALA A 53 -4.56 0.09 12.61
C ALA A 53 -4.29 1.25 11.64
N PHE A 54 -5.22 1.55 10.72
CA PHE A 54 -5.07 2.66 9.78
C PHE A 54 -5.02 4.02 10.52
N ARG A 55 -5.90 4.23 11.50
CA ARG A 55 -5.87 5.45 12.34
C ARG A 55 -4.55 5.64 13.08
N ARG A 56 -3.92 4.55 13.53
CA ARG A 56 -2.62 4.59 14.23
C ARG A 56 -1.47 5.02 13.33
N LEU A 57 -1.60 4.92 11.99
CA LEU A 57 -0.57 5.38 11.05
C LEU A 57 -0.26 6.88 11.21
N LYS A 58 -1.24 7.68 11.65
CA LYS A 58 -1.06 9.11 11.95
C LYS A 58 0.06 9.37 12.98
N HIS A 59 0.29 8.44 13.90
CA HIS A 59 1.25 8.60 14.99
C HIS A 59 2.50 7.73 14.81
N LYS A 60 2.71 7.16 13.62
CA LYS A 60 3.93 6.42 13.27
C LYS A 60 4.81 7.28 12.38
N THR A 61 6.09 7.37 12.73
CA THR A 61 7.09 8.11 11.95
C THR A 61 7.45 7.38 10.66
N GLN A 62 7.77 8.15 9.61
CA GLN A 62 8.27 7.66 8.32
C GLN A 62 9.76 8.05 8.20
N VAL A 63 10.67 7.32 8.85
CA VAL A 63 12.14 7.57 8.89
C VAL A 63 12.59 8.53 10.00
N PHE A 64 12.16 9.79 10.04
CA PHE A 64 12.67 10.74 11.05
C PHE A 64 11.90 10.66 12.37
N LEU A 65 12.63 10.56 13.49
CA LEU A 65 12.07 10.62 14.85
C LEU A 65 11.71 12.06 15.15
N ALA A 66 10.43 12.41 15.08
CA ALA A 66 9.99 13.75 15.45
C ALA A 66 10.27 14.04 16.94
N PRO A 67 10.81 15.22 17.24
CA PRO A 67 10.10 16.01 18.24
C PRO A 67 9.80 17.46 17.85
N THR A 68 10.22 17.98 16.69
CA THR A 68 10.24 19.46 16.47
C THR A 68 9.76 19.99 15.10
N GLY A 69 8.77 19.37 14.45
CA GLY A 69 8.13 20.00 13.29
C GLY A 69 6.91 19.27 12.72
N ASP A 70 5.84 20.01 12.43
CA ASP A 70 4.56 19.48 11.93
C ASP A 70 4.62 19.01 10.45
N HIS A 71 5.74 19.27 9.77
CA HIS A 71 5.91 19.01 8.34
C HIS A 71 6.69 17.72 8.03
N TYR A 72 7.14 16.98 9.05
CA TYR A 72 7.73 15.66 8.83
C TYR A 72 6.64 14.65 8.49
N ARG A 73 6.90 13.81 7.48
CA ARG A 73 5.93 12.82 7.03
C ARG A 73 5.69 11.77 8.11
N THR A 74 4.42 11.37 8.21
CA THR A 74 3.99 10.22 9.00
C THR A 74 3.77 9.04 8.07
N ARG A 75 3.62 7.84 8.65
CA ARG A 75 3.24 6.66 7.86
C ARG A 75 1.91 6.87 7.14
N LEU A 76 0.99 7.66 7.72
CA LEU A 76 -0.28 7.97 7.10
C LEU A 76 -0.09 8.81 5.82
N THR A 77 0.75 9.85 5.84
CA THR A 77 0.99 10.67 4.65
C THR A 77 1.66 9.86 3.55
N HIS A 78 2.63 9.01 3.91
CA HIS A 78 3.25 8.06 2.97
C HIS A 78 2.21 7.18 2.27
N VAL A 79 1.34 6.53 3.05
CA VAL A 79 0.30 5.65 2.50
C VAL A 79 -0.68 6.39 1.58
N LEU A 80 -1.00 7.65 1.88
CA LEU A 80 -1.86 8.48 1.02
C LEU A 80 -1.17 8.83 -0.30
N GLU A 81 0.13 9.16 -0.26
CA GLU A 81 0.93 9.45 -1.46
C GLU A 81 1.11 8.20 -2.33
N VAL A 82 1.41 7.04 -1.73
CA VAL A 82 1.44 5.75 -2.43
C VAL A 82 0.11 5.46 -3.11
N SER A 83 -1.01 5.68 -2.41
CA SER A 83 -2.35 5.51 -3.00
C SER A 83 -2.57 6.43 -4.20
N GLN A 84 -2.18 7.70 -4.10
CA GLN A 84 -2.35 8.68 -5.19
C GLN A 84 -1.51 8.30 -6.43
N ILE A 85 -0.24 7.93 -6.25
CA ILE A 85 0.63 7.48 -7.34
C ILE A 85 0.08 6.19 -7.96
N ALA A 86 -0.28 5.21 -7.13
CA ALA A 86 -0.76 3.91 -7.60
C ALA A 86 -2.07 4.04 -8.40
N ARG A 87 -3.00 4.86 -7.95
CA ARG A 87 -4.25 5.14 -8.68
C ARG A 87 -4.01 5.86 -9.99
N THR A 88 -3.04 6.78 -10.03
CA THR A 88 -2.67 7.48 -11.27
C THR A 88 -2.16 6.48 -12.32
N ILE A 89 -1.27 5.57 -11.92
CA ILE A 89 -0.75 4.51 -12.79
C ILE A 89 -1.88 3.54 -13.19
N ALA A 90 -2.71 3.09 -12.24
CA ALA A 90 -3.82 2.18 -12.51
C ALA A 90 -4.81 2.78 -13.52
N ARG A 91 -5.17 4.06 -13.36
CA ARG A 91 -6.08 4.77 -14.27
C ARG A 91 -5.51 4.89 -15.68
N ALA A 92 -4.22 5.21 -15.81
CA ALA A 92 -3.52 5.30 -17.09
C ALA A 92 -3.48 3.96 -17.81
N LEU A 93 -3.30 2.86 -17.06
CA LEU A 93 -3.26 1.49 -17.59
C LEU A 93 -4.64 0.81 -17.67
N ARG A 94 -5.73 1.52 -17.30
CA ARG A 94 -7.09 0.98 -17.21
C ARG A 94 -7.19 -0.26 -16.31
N LEU A 95 -6.50 -0.26 -15.19
CA LEU A 95 -6.60 -1.27 -14.13
C LEU A 95 -7.66 -0.90 -13.09
N ASN A 96 -7.98 -1.81 -12.17
CA ASN A 96 -9.00 -1.58 -11.16
C ASN A 96 -8.50 -0.63 -10.05
N GLU A 97 -8.91 0.63 -10.10
CA GLU A 97 -8.48 1.66 -9.13
C GLU A 97 -8.89 1.34 -7.69
N ASP A 98 -10.08 0.77 -7.46
CA ASP A 98 -10.55 0.46 -6.10
C ASP A 98 -9.72 -0.67 -5.46
N LEU A 99 -9.33 -1.68 -6.25
CA LEU A 99 -8.39 -2.72 -5.80
C LEU A 99 -7.01 -2.13 -5.49
N THR A 100 -6.47 -1.31 -6.40
CA THR A 100 -5.17 -0.65 -6.22
C THR A 100 -5.16 0.21 -4.96
N GLU A 101 -6.19 1.02 -4.74
CA GLU A 101 -6.35 1.87 -3.57
C GLU A 101 -6.47 1.05 -2.29
N ALA A 102 -7.29 -0.01 -2.28
CA ALA A 102 -7.41 -0.88 -1.10
C ALA A 102 -6.07 -1.52 -0.71
N ILE A 103 -5.29 -2.01 -1.69
CA ILE A 103 -3.96 -2.56 -1.43
C ILE A 103 -3.02 -1.48 -0.90
N ALA A 104 -2.97 -0.31 -1.54
CA ALA A 104 -2.11 0.80 -1.14
C ALA A 104 -2.41 1.26 0.29
N LEU A 105 -3.68 1.40 0.67
CA LEU A 105 -4.05 1.81 2.03
C LEU A 105 -3.75 0.73 3.09
N GLY A 106 -3.72 -0.54 2.68
CA GLY A 106 -3.53 -1.69 3.57
C GLY A 106 -2.08 -2.15 3.74
N HIS A 107 -1.17 -1.77 2.85
CA HIS A 107 0.17 -2.38 2.76
C HIS A 107 1.00 -2.21 4.04
N ASP A 108 0.85 -1.08 4.71
CA ASP A 108 1.72 -0.63 5.81
C ASP A 108 1.05 -0.66 7.21
N LEU A 109 -0.11 -1.31 7.33
CA LEU A 109 -0.86 -1.39 8.60
C LEU A 109 -0.05 -2.03 9.74
N GLY A 110 0.79 -3.00 9.40
CA GLY A 110 1.62 -3.78 10.31
C GLY A 110 2.93 -3.12 10.72
N HIS A 111 3.21 -1.91 10.23
CA HIS A 111 4.50 -1.28 10.49
C HIS A 111 4.76 -1.06 11.98
N THR A 112 5.99 -1.30 12.42
CA THR A 112 6.42 -1.03 13.80
C THR A 112 6.46 0.47 14.11
N PRO A 113 6.40 0.85 15.40
CA PRO A 113 6.96 2.12 15.84
C PRO A 113 8.42 2.26 15.35
N PHE A 114 8.88 3.50 15.18
CA PHE A 114 10.27 3.81 14.80
C PHE A 114 10.74 3.22 13.45
N GLY A 115 9.82 2.97 12.52
CA GLY A 115 10.21 2.57 11.17
C GLY A 115 11.06 1.29 11.15
N HIS A 116 11.98 1.21 10.20
CA HIS A 116 12.82 0.03 9.99
C HIS A 116 13.73 -0.31 11.18
N ALA A 117 14.06 0.66 12.03
CA ALA A 117 14.80 0.40 13.26
C ALA A 117 13.99 -0.51 14.20
N GLY A 118 12.70 -0.20 14.40
CA GLY A 118 11.81 -1.05 15.20
C GLY A 118 11.63 -2.44 14.57
N GLU A 119 11.54 -2.52 13.24
CA GLU A 119 11.45 -3.79 12.52
C GLU A 119 12.72 -4.64 12.69
N ALA A 120 13.92 -4.03 12.63
CA ALA A 120 15.19 -4.70 12.81
C ALA A 120 15.31 -5.29 14.23
N ILE A 121 15.00 -4.51 15.26
CA ILE A 121 15.02 -4.97 16.65
C ILE A 121 14.01 -6.09 16.87
N LEU A 122 12.77 -5.96 16.37
CA LEU A 122 11.77 -7.04 16.50
C LEU A 122 12.20 -8.32 15.80
N ARG A 123 12.92 -8.23 14.67
CA ARG A 123 13.43 -9.41 13.98
C ARG A 123 14.49 -10.15 14.81
N GLU A 124 15.28 -9.43 15.59
CA GLU A 124 16.29 -9.99 16.49
C GLU A 124 15.67 -10.61 17.75
N ILE A 125 14.77 -9.89 18.42
CA ILE A 125 14.26 -10.30 19.74
C ILE A 125 13.07 -11.27 19.68
N HIS A 126 12.33 -11.30 18.57
CA HIS A 126 11.17 -12.18 18.42
C HIS A 126 11.62 -13.53 17.83
N PRO A 127 11.41 -14.68 18.50
CA PRO A 127 11.92 -15.97 18.05
C PRO A 127 11.47 -16.40 16.65
N GLY A 128 10.29 -15.95 16.20
CA GLY A 128 9.77 -16.21 14.85
C GLY A 128 10.18 -15.18 13.79
N GLY A 129 11.08 -14.25 14.13
CA GLY A 129 11.38 -13.06 13.35
C GLY A 129 10.20 -12.09 13.27
N PHE A 130 10.39 -11.02 12.50
CA PHE A 130 9.34 -10.02 12.24
C PHE A 130 9.56 -9.39 10.86
N ASP A 131 8.47 -9.24 10.11
CA ASP A 131 8.42 -8.47 8.87
C ASP A 131 7.11 -7.67 8.81
N HIS A 132 7.18 -6.37 8.52
CA HIS A 132 6.01 -5.49 8.57
C HIS A 132 4.90 -5.94 7.62
N PHE A 133 5.22 -6.42 6.42
CA PHE A 133 4.22 -6.85 5.43
C PHE A 133 3.46 -8.11 5.87
N LYS A 134 4.13 -9.06 6.55
CA LYS A 134 3.48 -10.22 7.18
C LYS A 134 2.60 -9.77 8.34
N GLN A 135 3.06 -8.78 9.09
CA GLN A 135 2.29 -8.19 10.18
C GLN A 135 1.06 -7.43 9.64
N SER A 136 1.15 -6.74 8.50
CA SER A 136 0.00 -6.09 7.84
C SER A 136 -1.07 -7.11 7.49
N LEU A 137 -0.67 -8.26 6.91
CA LEU A 137 -1.58 -9.36 6.65
C LEU A 137 -2.21 -9.90 7.96
N ARG A 138 -1.41 -10.11 9.00
CA ARG A 138 -1.90 -10.54 10.32
C ARG A 138 -2.91 -9.56 10.92
N VAL A 139 -2.68 -8.25 10.75
CA VAL A 139 -3.60 -7.20 11.23
C VAL A 139 -4.96 -7.34 10.58
N VAL A 140 -5.01 -7.47 9.25
CA VAL A 140 -6.27 -7.54 8.50
C VAL A 140 -6.96 -8.91 8.60
N ASP A 141 -6.22 -9.98 8.91
CA ASP A 141 -6.79 -11.32 9.03
C ASP A 141 -7.27 -11.64 10.45
N PHE A 142 -6.57 -11.14 11.46
CA PHE A 142 -6.74 -11.61 12.83
C PHE A 142 -6.84 -10.51 13.88
N LEU A 143 -6.11 -9.39 13.78
CA LEU A 143 -6.01 -8.47 14.94
C LEU A 143 -7.13 -7.43 15.01
N GLU A 144 -7.57 -6.93 13.86
CA GLU A 144 -8.66 -5.94 13.82
C GLU A 144 -10.00 -6.56 14.28
N GLN A 145 -10.98 -5.69 14.57
CA GLN A 145 -12.33 -6.10 15.00
C GLN A 145 -12.35 -7.09 16.19
N LYS A 146 -11.53 -6.83 17.22
CA LYS A 146 -11.43 -7.65 18.43
C LYS A 146 -11.08 -9.12 18.15
N GLY A 147 -10.10 -9.37 17.29
CA GLY A 147 -9.64 -10.74 17.01
C GLY A 147 -10.26 -11.39 15.78
N LYS A 148 -11.14 -10.69 15.05
CA LYS A 148 -11.84 -11.24 13.88
C LYS A 148 -11.15 -10.91 12.55
N GLY A 149 -10.32 -9.87 12.52
CA GLY A 149 -9.82 -9.28 11.27
C GLY A 149 -10.90 -8.53 10.49
N LEU A 150 -10.51 -7.97 9.36
CA LEU A 150 -11.34 -7.21 8.43
C LEU A 150 -12.01 -8.10 7.36
N ASN A 151 -11.62 -9.38 7.24
CA ASN A 151 -12.13 -10.32 6.25
C ASN A 151 -12.05 -9.79 4.81
N LEU A 152 -10.89 -9.25 4.43
CA LEU A 152 -10.67 -8.69 3.09
C LEU A 152 -10.69 -9.77 2.00
N THR A 153 -10.89 -9.35 0.76
CA THR A 153 -10.77 -10.22 -0.42
C THR A 153 -9.35 -10.76 -0.58
N HIS A 154 -9.23 -11.92 -1.25
CA HIS A 154 -7.94 -12.54 -1.55
C HIS A 154 -6.99 -11.58 -2.26
N GLU A 155 -7.49 -10.82 -3.24
CA GLU A 155 -6.69 -9.94 -4.08
C GLU A 155 -6.04 -8.82 -3.26
N VAL A 156 -6.80 -8.22 -2.35
CA VAL A 156 -6.28 -7.19 -1.45
C VAL A 156 -5.23 -7.77 -0.50
N ARG A 157 -5.51 -8.92 0.11
CA ARG A 157 -4.56 -9.62 1.01
C ARG A 157 -3.26 -10.01 0.29
N ASN A 158 -3.38 -10.52 -0.93
CA ASN A 158 -2.24 -10.87 -1.77
C ASN A 158 -1.39 -9.63 -2.12
N GLY A 159 -2.04 -8.53 -2.52
CA GLY A 159 -1.35 -7.27 -2.77
C GLY A 159 -0.62 -6.75 -1.53
N ILE A 160 -1.28 -6.77 -0.36
CA ILE A 160 -0.69 -6.33 0.92
C ILE A 160 0.56 -7.14 1.25
N VAL A 161 0.55 -8.46 1.11
CA VAL A 161 1.73 -9.27 1.51
C VAL A 161 2.84 -9.26 0.45
N LYS A 162 2.55 -8.92 -0.80
CA LYS A 162 3.52 -8.93 -1.92
C LYS A 162 4.06 -7.56 -2.32
N HIS A 163 3.57 -6.48 -1.71
CA HIS A 163 4.06 -5.12 -2.02
C HIS A 163 5.55 -4.94 -1.70
N SER A 164 6.03 -5.53 -0.59
CA SER A 164 7.36 -5.23 -0.07
C SER A 164 8.45 -5.79 -0.98
N LYS A 165 9.42 -4.95 -1.32
CA LYS A 165 10.66 -5.39 -1.95
C LYS A 165 11.65 -5.81 -0.87
N GLY A 166 12.21 -7.00 -1.01
CA GLY A 166 13.50 -7.29 -0.38
C GLY A 166 14.61 -6.54 -1.12
N LYS A 167 15.80 -7.13 -1.18
CA LYS A 167 16.94 -6.61 -1.96
C LYS A 167 16.90 -6.98 -3.46
N GLY A 168 15.77 -7.49 -3.94
CA GLY A 168 15.62 -8.00 -5.30
C GLY A 168 15.13 -6.96 -6.31
N LEU A 169 14.74 -7.43 -7.49
CA LEU A 169 14.16 -6.60 -8.55
C LEU A 169 12.87 -5.89 -8.08
N ILE A 170 12.61 -4.71 -8.67
CA ILE A 170 11.38 -3.94 -8.44
C ILE A 170 10.16 -4.80 -8.74
N ILE A 171 10.17 -5.52 -9.87
CA ILE A 171 9.20 -6.56 -10.19
C ILE A 171 9.98 -7.89 -10.22
N PRO A 172 9.76 -8.80 -9.26
CA PRO A 172 10.45 -10.09 -9.24
C PRO A 172 10.10 -10.96 -10.43
N ASP A 173 11.08 -11.62 -11.04
CA ASP A 173 10.85 -12.65 -12.07
C ASP A 173 10.19 -13.90 -11.48
N ILE A 174 10.44 -14.16 -10.20
CA ILE A 174 9.87 -15.28 -9.46
C ILE A 174 8.37 -15.00 -9.23
N LYS A 175 7.53 -15.79 -9.91
CA LYS A 175 6.07 -15.64 -9.88
C LYS A 175 5.47 -15.69 -8.46
N SER A 176 6.04 -16.50 -7.56
CA SER A 176 5.56 -16.62 -6.17
C SER A 176 5.85 -15.38 -5.32
N GLU A 177 6.79 -14.52 -5.72
CA GLU A 177 7.13 -13.27 -5.02
C GLU A 177 6.34 -12.07 -5.56
N ARG A 178 5.71 -12.24 -6.73
CA ARG A 178 4.92 -11.21 -7.38
C ARG A 178 3.49 -11.21 -6.86
N ALA A 179 2.88 -10.02 -6.75
CA ALA A 179 1.43 -9.94 -6.59
C ALA A 179 0.75 -10.58 -7.81
N GLU A 180 -0.32 -11.32 -7.54
CA GLU A 180 -1.05 -12.05 -8.58
C GLU A 180 -1.76 -11.11 -9.57
N THR A 181 -2.12 -9.92 -9.10
CA THR A 181 -2.78 -8.87 -9.89
C THR A 181 -1.79 -7.82 -10.37
N LEU A 182 -2.08 -7.17 -11.50
CA LEU A 182 -1.28 -6.02 -11.96
C LEU A 182 -1.44 -4.84 -11.00
N GLU A 183 -2.61 -4.69 -10.40
CA GLU A 183 -2.91 -3.68 -9.38
C GLU A 183 -1.97 -3.79 -8.18
N GLY A 184 -1.72 -5.00 -7.67
CA GLY A 184 -0.76 -5.21 -6.58
C GLY A 184 0.68 -4.94 -6.99
N GLN A 185 1.04 -5.22 -8.24
CA GLN A 185 2.37 -4.89 -8.79
C GLN A 185 2.56 -3.37 -8.93
N VAL A 186 1.50 -2.66 -9.35
CA VAL A 186 1.49 -1.19 -9.41
C VAL A 186 1.70 -0.60 -8.01
N VAL A 187 1.06 -1.13 -6.96
CA VAL A 187 1.30 -0.64 -5.59
C VAL A 187 2.77 -0.80 -5.18
N ARG A 188 3.38 -1.95 -5.48
CA ARG A 188 4.81 -2.17 -5.22
C ARG A 188 5.70 -1.13 -5.88
N VAL A 189 5.45 -0.82 -7.15
CA VAL A 189 6.21 0.23 -7.87
C VAL A 189 5.96 1.60 -7.23
N SER A 190 4.71 1.89 -6.88
CA SER A 190 4.31 3.19 -6.32
C SER A 190 4.91 3.43 -4.93
N ASP A 191 4.99 2.40 -4.10
CA ASP A 191 5.64 2.45 -2.79
C ASP A 191 7.11 2.84 -2.90
N ILE A 192 7.81 2.28 -3.90
CA ILE A 192 9.22 2.62 -4.17
C ILE A 192 9.37 4.06 -4.65
N ILE A 193 8.48 4.52 -5.55
CA ILE A 193 8.50 5.90 -6.05
C ILE A 193 8.26 6.88 -4.90
N ALA A 194 7.27 6.63 -4.04
CA ALA A 194 6.98 7.46 -2.88
C ALA A 194 8.16 7.46 -1.90
N TYR A 195 8.67 6.28 -1.56
CA TYR A 195 9.79 6.11 -0.63
C TYR A 195 11.03 6.91 -1.06
N VAL A 196 11.44 6.79 -2.33
CA VAL A 196 12.64 7.49 -2.84
C VAL A 196 12.47 9.01 -2.81
N ASN A 197 11.33 9.52 -3.24
CA ASN A 197 11.11 10.97 -3.24
C ASN A 197 11.03 11.55 -1.83
N HIS A 198 10.40 10.83 -0.90
CA HIS A 198 10.14 11.37 0.43
C HIS A 198 11.34 11.28 1.35
N ASP A 199 12.09 10.18 1.30
CA ASP A 199 13.34 10.05 2.06
C ASP A 199 14.35 11.10 1.61
N LEU A 200 14.39 11.39 0.29
CA LEU A 200 15.22 12.45 -0.26
C LEU A 200 14.79 13.83 0.26
N ASP A 201 13.50 14.16 0.20
CA ASP A 201 12.93 15.41 0.73
C ASP A 201 13.23 15.60 2.21
N ASP A 202 12.97 14.57 3.02
CA ASP A 202 13.13 14.65 4.47
C ASP A 202 14.62 14.71 4.85
N ALA A 203 15.51 14.03 4.12
CA ALA A 203 16.96 14.14 4.31
C ALA A 203 17.49 15.55 3.96
N ILE A 204 16.94 16.21 2.94
CA ILE A 204 17.26 17.60 2.60
C ILE A 204 16.76 18.54 3.70
N ARG A 205 15.51 18.37 4.16
CA ARG A 205 14.93 19.19 5.24
C ARG A 205 15.68 19.04 6.56
N ALA A 206 16.12 17.83 6.88
CA ALA A 206 16.93 17.54 8.06
C ALA A 206 18.38 18.02 7.93
N GLY A 207 18.79 18.51 6.76
CA GLY A 207 20.15 18.98 6.51
C GLY A 207 21.20 17.87 6.44
N VAL A 208 20.78 16.61 6.29
CA VAL A 208 21.67 15.45 6.16
C VAL A 208 22.38 15.47 4.81
N ILE A 209 21.69 15.95 3.77
CA ILE A 209 22.20 16.16 2.42
C ILE A 209 21.72 17.50 1.88
N LYS A 210 22.43 18.06 0.91
CA LYS A 210 22.04 19.24 0.15
C LYS A 210 21.50 18.82 -1.22
N ARG A 211 20.69 19.69 -1.83
CA ARG A 211 20.23 19.48 -3.23
C ARG A 211 21.40 19.30 -4.21
N THR A 212 22.53 19.95 -3.95
CA THR A 212 23.76 19.84 -4.75
C THR A 212 24.44 18.48 -4.63
N ASP A 213 24.09 17.68 -3.61
CA ASP A 213 24.66 16.36 -3.40
C ASP A 213 23.93 15.30 -4.25
N ILE A 214 22.79 15.65 -4.86
CA ILE A 214 22.05 14.78 -5.79
C ILE A 214 22.78 14.78 -7.15
N PRO A 215 23.12 13.60 -7.70
CA PRO A 215 23.73 13.49 -9.03
C PRO A 215 22.91 14.20 -10.11
N LYS A 216 23.57 15.06 -10.90
CA LYS A 216 22.93 15.84 -11.98
C LYS A 216 22.24 14.97 -13.04
N GLU A 217 22.72 13.75 -13.23
CA GLU A 217 22.13 12.76 -14.14
C GLU A 217 20.69 12.41 -13.73
N ILE A 218 20.42 12.37 -12.41
CA ILE A 218 19.09 12.09 -11.85
C ILE A 218 18.19 13.32 -12.00
N THR A 219 18.67 14.50 -11.60
CA THR A 219 17.86 15.74 -11.67
C THR A 219 17.54 16.14 -13.11
N ARG A 220 18.38 15.80 -14.08
CA ARG A 220 18.09 16.02 -15.51
C ARG A 220 16.88 15.22 -16.01
N VAL A 221 16.62 14.05 -15.42
CA VAL A 221 15.51 13.17 -15.82
C VAL A 221 14.26 13.44 -14.99
N LEU A 222 14.42 13.57 -13.67
CA LEU A 222 13.29 13.68 -12.73
C LEU A 222 12.89 15.13 -12.42
N GLY A 223 13.73 16.10 -12.78
CA GLY A 223 13.54 17.51 -12.45
C GLY A 223 14.13 17.90 -11.09
N GLU A 224 14.04 19.19 -10.79
CA GLU A 224 14.56 19.78 -9.55
C GLU A 224 13.46 20.20 -8.56
N THR A 225 12.19 20.21 -8.99
CA THR A 225 11.07 20.68 -8.18
C THR A 225 10.03 19.58 -7.97
N HIS A 226 9.18 19.75 -6.96
CA HIS A 226 8.06 18.86 -6.67
C HIS A 226 6.79 19.71 -6.75
N SER A 227 5.75 19.22 -7.42
CA SER A 227 4.48 19.94 -7.64
C SER A 227 3.30 19.10 -7.22
#